data_AF-A0A8S1U702-F1
#
_entry.id   AF-A0A8S1U702-F1
#
_cell.length_a   1.000
_cell.length_b   1.000
_cell.length_c   1.000
_cell.angle_alpha   90.00
_cell.angle_beta   90.00
_cell.angle_gamma   90.00
#
_symmetry.space_group_name_H-M   'P 1'
#
loop_
_entity.id
_entity.type
_entity.pdbx_description
1 polymer ?
#
loop_
_entity_poly.entity_id
_entity_poly.type
_entity_poly.pdbx_seq_one_letter_code
_entity_poly.pdbx_strand_id
1 'polypeptide(L)'
;MNQLQLSQAQSPRESNFDYEEQPQIQSIQLHQSRAALSIITNIQILVAIFQIFLILFNSYIAFDLSYKISLLYVTILHFLQIIKIGVYNNKKLYNNQYCCIQIFWGILSISYYGCLMYFLENNDFPIQYPILMHLIFTLTWFVLVLHNYFKNKNEKSFTLVLTVLFRFFLILQLMLINLKQIEWIDWQWIYIFTILWIFLALICIFQIIFLFDFICKATQLLQERDPINREAINQQIIGSLWINLLALCISGLPTFSMICYTIKLSTGQNSYNSLSITLSVIYSLVFIVYTMYYRISLSLFICQIQQQRGIDNNIGVNTDNQQRYQLNSPSSKHKNHLIKSKEQILTQLPQYLIRLSQTYFLPAIDNDNLPQLKQSQQQQIQQQQHSKKNKTDQEQPKLSNRISLTEINSDKDTQCFNCYQNESCAVYMPCGHGGLCVKCATEWFTEKQECLICRKPVESVVKISQSEQNKVQVIDVLAF
;
A
#
# COMPACT_ATOMS: atom_id res chain seq x y z
N MET A 1 61.04 -26.51 -55.17
CA MET A 1 59.59 -26.35 -55.42
C MET A 1 58.87 -26.60 -54.10
N ASN A 2 58.59 -25.54 -53.35
CA ASN A 2 57.95 -25.60 -52.04
C ASN A 2 56.44 -25.42 -52.22
N GLN A 3 55.66 -26.45 -51.90
CA GLN A 3 54.21 -26.41 -51.88
C GLN A 3 53.73 -25.74 -50.57
N LEU A 4 53.10 -24.56 -50.71
CA LEU A 4 52.33 -23.91 -49.66
C LEU A 4 51.05 -24.70 -49.40
N GLN A 5 50.89 -25.21 -48.18
CA GLN A 5 49.61 -25.71 -47.66
C GLN A 5 48.79 -24.52 -47.14
N LEU A 6 47.65 -24.26 -47.79
CA LEU A 6 46.61 -23.34 -47.33
C LEU A 6 45.87 -23.94 -46.13
N SER A 7 45.93 -23.27 -44.99
CA SER A 7 45.15 -23.57 -43.79
C SER A 7 43.68 -23.17 -44.00
N GLN A 8 42.77 -24.13 -43.81
CA GLN A 8 41.33 -23.89 -43.80
C GLN A 8 40.91 -23.16 -42.52
N ALA A 9 40.17 -22.07 -42.68
CA ALA A 9 39.56 -21.32 -41.59
C ALA A 9 38.44 -22.15 -40.93
N GLN A 10 38.59 -22.43 -39.64
CA GLN A 10 37.54 -23.05 -38.82
C GLN A 10 36.43 -22.03 -38.56
N SER A 11 35.18 -22.42 -38.80
CA SER A 11 34.01 -21.58 -38.51
C SER A 11 33.88 -21.33 -37.00
N PRO A 12 33.52 -20.09 -36.59
CA PRO A 12 33.31 -19.81 -35.18
C PRO A 12 32.11 -20.60 -34.68
N ARG A 13 32.32 -21.40 -33.64
CA ARG A 13 31.26 -22.04 -32.84
C ARG A 13 30.34 -20.93 -32.32
N GLU A 14 29.09 -20.95 -32.74
CA GLU A 14 28.01 -20.18 -32.11
C GLU A 14 27.89 -20.65 -30.65
N SER A 15 28.47 -19.87 -29.74
CA SER A 15 28.22 -20.00 -28.31
C SER A 15 26.76 -19.62 -28.09
N ASN A 16 25.96 -20.55 -27.56
CA ASN A 16 24.62 -20.29 -27.03
C ASN A 16 24.71 -19.06 -26.12
N PHE A 17 24.28 -17.91 -26.63
CA PHE A 17 24.15 -16.68 -25.87
C PHE A 17 23.04 -16.94 -24.85
N ASP A 18 23.41 -16.99 -23.58
CA ASP A 18 22.47 -16.86 -22.48
C ASP A 18 21.66 -15.59 -22.72
N TYR A 19 20.37 -15.73 -23.03
CA TYR A 19 19.45 -14.60 -23.13
C TYR A 19 19.36 -13.94 -21.75
N GLU A 20 20.12 -12.87 -21.56
CA GLU A 20 20.14 -12.08 -20.33
C GLU A 20 18.73 -11.55 -20.01
N GLU A 21 18.18 -11.93 -18.85
CA GLU A 21 16.89 -11.46 -18.29
C GLU A 21 16.82 -9.94 -17.97
N GLN A 22 17.73 -9.11 -18.52
CA GLN A 22 17.79 -7.67 -18.27
C GLN A 22 16.58 -6.82 -18.71
N PRO A 23 15.78 -7.13 -19.76
CA PRO A 23 14.76 -6.17 -20.23
C PRO A 23 13.58 -5.97 -19.26
N GLN A 24 13.32 -6.91 -18.36
CA GLN A 24 12.15 -6.82 -17.47
C GLN A 24 12.33 -5.77 -16.35
N ILE A 25 13.53 -5.65 -15.76
CA ILE A 25 13.78 -4.76 -14.61
C ILE A 25 13.65 -3.28 -15.01
N GLN A 26 14.17 -2.91 -16.20
CA GLN A 26 14.09 -1.52 -16.68
C GLN A 26 12.63 -1.07 -16.93
N SER A 27 11.79 -1.98 -17.44
CA SER A 27 10.37 -1.66 -17.69
C SER A 27 9.60 -1.34 -16.41
N ILE A 28 9.89 -2.06 -15.31
CA ILE A 28 9.23 -1.88 -14.01
C ILE A 28 9.63 -0.53 -13.39
N GLN A 29 10.91 -0.18 -13.44
CA GLN A 29 11.41 1.11 -12.93
C GLN A 29 10.82 2.30 -13.70
N LEU A 30 10.69 2.18 -15.02
CA LEU A 30 10.05 3.20 -15.85
C LEU A 30 8.56 3.38 -15.51
N HIS A 31 7.84 2.28 -15.26
CA HIS A 31 6.44 2.37 -14.88
C HIS A 31 6.25 3.03 -13.49
N GLN A 32 7.09 2.68 -12.52
CA GLN A 32 7.05 3.25 -11.17
C GLN A 32 7.35 4.75 -11.16
N SER A 33 8.39 5.17 -11.88
CA SER A 33 8.73 6.60 -12.02
C SER A 33 7.60 7.42 -12.65
N ARG A 34 6.91 6.90 -13.69
CA ARG A 34 5.73 7.56 -14.28
C ARG A 34 4.59 7.72 -13.28
N ALA A 35 4.34 6.71 -12.45
CA ALA A 35 3.31 6.76 -11.42
C ALA A 35 3.65 7.80 -10.33
N ALA A 36 4.90 7.83 -9.86
CA ALA A 36 5.38 8.82 -8.91
C ALA A 36 5.26 10.25 -9.45
N LEU A 37 5.65 10.47 -10.70
CA LEU A 37 5.53 11.76 -11.36
C LEU A 37 4.08 12.24 -11.45
N SER A 38 3.15 11.33 -11.77
CA SER A 38 1.72 11.62 -11.80
C SER A 38 1.20 12.06 -10.43
N ILE A 39 1.66 11.41 -9.35
CA ILE A 39 1.28 11.79 -7.98
C ILE A 39 1.79 13.19 -7.64
N ILE A 40 3.05 13.51 -7.96
CA ILE A 40 3.64 14.83 -7.71
C ILE A 40 2.87 15.91 -8.47
N THR A 41 2.58 15.70 -9.76
CA THR A 41 1.80 16.64 -10.56
C THR A 41 0.40 16.84 -10.01
N ASN A 42 -0.27 15.78 -9.54
CA ASN A 42 -1.60 15.89 -8.92
C ASN A 42 -1.56 16.71 -7.61
N ILE A 43 -0.55 16.48 -6.77
CA ILE A 43 -0.37 17.23 -5.52
C ILE A 43 -0.07 18.71 -5.83
N GLN A 44 0.77 18.98 -6.82
CA GLN A 44 1.08 20.34 -7.24
C GLN A 44 -0.15 21.09 -7.78
N ILE A 45 -0.97 20.45 -8.61
CA ILE A 45 -2.22 21.03 -9.10
C ILE A 45 -3.16 21.32 -7.93
N LEU A 46 -3.28 20.39 -6.98
CA LEU A 46 -4.13 20.57 -5.80
C LEU A 46 -3.66 21.76 -4.94
N VAL A 47 -2.36 21.88 -4.71
CA VAL A 47 -1.76 23.02 -3.99
C VAL A 47 -2.03 24.33 -4.74
N ALA A 48 -1.82 24.37 -6.05
CA ALA A 48 -2.07 25.56 -6.85
C ALA A 48 -3.54 26.00 -6.78
N ILE A 49 -4.47 25.06 -6.91
CA ILE A 49 -5.91 25.31 -6.76
C ILE A 49 -6.24 25.87 -5.38
N PHE A 50 -5.69 25.26 -4.32
CA PHE A 50 -5.89 25.72 -2.96
C PHE A 50 -5.33 27.12 -2.72
N GLN A 51 -4.15 27.43 -3.26
CA GLN A 51 -3.53 28.74 -3.15
C GLN A 51 -4.29 29.82 -3.92
N ILE A 52 -4.80 29.51 -5.12
CA ILE A 52 -5.66 30.44 -5.85
C ILE A 52 -6.91 30.75 -5.02
N PHE A 53 -7.53 29.74 -4.40
CA PHE A 53 -8.65 29.97 -3.48
C PHE A 53 -8.27 30.89 -2.32
N LEU A 54 -7.14 30.64 -1.64
CA LEU A 54 -6.69 31.48 -0.53
C LEU A 54 -6.40 32.92 -0.98
N ILE A 55 -5.80 33.12 -2.15
CA ILE A 55 -5.53 34.45 -2.71
C ILE A 55 -6.85 35.18 -3.00
N LEU A 56 -7.82 34.51 -3.63
CA LEU A 56 -9.14 35.08 -3.89
C LEU A 56 -9.89 35.43 -2.60
N PHE A 57 -9.83 34.53 -1.61
CA PHE A 57 -10.43 34.76 -0.29
C PHE A 57 -9.78 35.93 0.45
N ASN A 58 -8.45 36.00 0.51
CA ASN A 58 -7.76 37.11 1.14
C ASN A 58 -7.97 38.42 0.35
N SER A 59 -8.08 38.37 -0.98
CA SER A 59 -8.38 39.55 -1.82
C SER A 59 -9.80 40.06 -1.59
N TYR A 60 -10.77 39.16 -1.41
CA TYR A 60 -12.10 39.50 -0.93
C TYR A 60 -12.04 40.30 0.37
N ILE A 61 -11.25 39.85 1.34
CA ILE A 61 -11.12 40.51 2.64
C ILE A 61 -10.33 41.83 2.53
N ALA A 62 -9.27 41.89 1.73
CA ALA A 62 -8.38 43.04 1.67
C ALA A 62 -8.94 44.21 0.85
N PHE A 63 -9.62 43.90 -0.26
CA PHE A 63 -10.05 44.89 -1.26
C PHE A 63 -11.57 45.00 -1.36
N ASP A 64 -12.31 44.39 -0.43
CA ASP A 64 -13.77 44.29 -0.44
C ASP A 64 -14.30 43.84 -1.81
N LEU A 65 -13.60 42.87 -2.42
CA LEU A 65 -14.01 42.24 -3.67
C LEU A 65 -15.42 41.63 -3.48
N SER A 66 -16.11 41.31 -4.55
CA SER A 66 -17.37 40.56 -4.39
C SER A 66 -17.07 39.13 -3.93
N TYR A 67 -17.64 38.70 -2.80
CA TYR A 67 -17.55 37.31 -2.30
C TYR A 67 -18.02 36.28 -3.35
N LYS A 68 -18.84 36.72 -4.30
CA LYS A 68 -19.34 35.98 -5.45
C LYS A 68 -18.21 35.34 -6.26
N ILE A 69 -17.07 36.00 -6.38
CA ILE A 69 -15.92 35.47 -7.15
C ILE A 69 -15.32 34.24 -6.46
N SER A 70 -15.13 34.31 -5.14
CA SER A 70 -14.63 33.17 -4.35
C SER A 70 -15.62 32.00 -4.34
N LEU A 71 -16.92 32.29 -4.21
CA LEU A 71 -17.95 31.24 -4.27
C LEU A 71 -18.09 30.62 -5.67
N LEU A 72 -17.99 31.43 -6.73
CA LEU A 72 -17.97 30.94 -8.11
C LEU A 72 -16.77 30.01 -8.34
N TYR A 73 -15.59 30.38 -7.85
CA TYR A 73 -14.39 29.54 -7.93
C TYR A 73 -14.61 28.17 -7.29
N VAL A 74 -15.10 28.14 -6.05
CA VAL A 74 -15.40 26.89 -5.32
C VAL A 74 -16.46 26.05 -6.05
N THR A 75 -17.49 26.70 -6.60
CA THR A 75 -18.55 26.03 -7.37
C THR A 75 -18.00 25.37 -8.63
N ILE A 76 -17.13 26.06 -9.37
CA ILE A 76 -16.45 25.51 -10.54
C ILE A 76 -15.60 24.30 -10.15
N LEU A 77 -14.87 24.35 -9.03
CA LEU A 77 -14.07 23.22 -8.55
C LEU A 77 -14.92 21.99 -8.24
N HIS A 78 -16.06 22.16 -7.57
CA HIS A 78 -16.98 21.05 -7.30
C HIS A 78 -17.57 20.48 -8.58
N PHE A 79 -17.90 21.33 -9.55
CA PHE A 79 -18.37 20.89 -10.86
C PHE A 79 -17.30 20.07 -11.61
N LEU A 80 -16.06 20.54 -11.65
CA LEU A 80 -14.93 19.80 -12.23
C LEU A 80 -14.68 18.46 -11.51
N GLN A 81 -14.85 18.42 -10.19
CA GLN A 81 -14.75 17.18 -9.41
C GLN A 81 -15.83 16.17 -9.82
N ILE A 82 -17.08 16.63 -10.01
CA ILE A 82 -18.18 15.77 -10.48
C ILE A 82 -17.87 15.21 -11.87
N ILE A 83 -17.40 16.05 -12.81
CA ILE A 83 -17.01 15.61 -14.15
C ILE A 83 -15.89 14.57 -14.06
N LYS A 84 -14.84 14.83 -13.26
CA LYS A 84 -13.72 13.90 -13.10
C LYS A 84 -14.19 12.54 -12.58
N ILE A 85 -15.09 12.53 -11.59
CA ILE A 85 -15.66 11.30 -11.05
C ILE A 85 -16.48 10.57 -12.13
N GLY A 86 -17.33 11.29 -12.87
CA GLY A 86 -18.13 10.72 -13.96
C GLY A 86 -17.28 10.09 -15.08
N VAL A 87 -16.25 10.79 -15.54
CA VAL A 87 -15.34 10.30 -16.59
C VAL A 87 -14.52 9.10 -16.10
N TYR A 88 -14.03 9.12 -14.86
CA TYR A 88 -13.25 8.01 -14.29
C TYR A 88 -14.10 6.75 -14.14
N ASN A 89 -15.36 6.91 -13.71
CA ASN A 89 -16.25 5.77 -13.48
C ASN A 89 -16.63 5.04 -14.76
N ASN A 90 -16.76 5.76 -15.89
CA ASN A 90 -17.06 5.12 -17.17
C ASN A 90 -15.98 4.08 -17.58
N LYS A 91 -14.75 4.20 -17.05
CA LYS A 91 -13.65 3.26 -17.35
C LYS A 91 -13.54 2.07 -16.39
N LYS A 92 -14.17 2.12 -15.21
CA LYS A 92 -14.07 1.04 -14.20
C LYS A 92 -15.47 0.68 -13.71
N LEU A 93 -16.07 -0.36 -14.32
CA LEU A 93 -17.41 -0.87 -14.00
C LEU A 93 -17.60 -1.34 -12.53
N TYR A 94 -16.54 -1.50 -11.75
CA TYR A 94 -16.58 -2.39 -10.59
C TYR A 94 -16.92 -1.78 -9.22
N ASN A 95 -17.41 -0.54 -9.11
CA ASN A 95 -17.98 -0.07 -7.83
C ASN A 95 -18.95 1.13 -7.96
N ASN A 96 -20.07 0.92 -8.66
CA ASN A 96 -21.02 2.00 -8.98
C ASN A 96 -21.62 2.75 -7.78
N GLN A 97 -21.82 2.08 -6.63
CA GLN A 97 -22.57 2.67 -5.51
C GLN A 97 -21.90 3.92 -4.90
N TYR A 98 -20.59 3.89 -4.66
CA TYR A 98 -19.89 5.02 -4.03
C TYR A 98 -19.79 6.24 -4.95
N CYS A 99 -19.78 6.02 -6.26
CA CYS A 99 -19.72 7.11 -7.24
C CYS A 99 -21.01 7.93 -7.22
N CYS A 100 -22.18 7.28 -7.25
CA CYS A 100 -23.48 7.97 -7.18
C CYS A 100 -23.57 8.84 -5.92
N ILE A 101 -23.13 8.31 -4.77
CA ILE A 101 -23.13 9.05 -3.50
C ILE A 101 -22.18 10.26 -3.57
N GLN A 102 -20.99 10.12 -4.19
CA GLN A 102 -20.05 11.23 -4.34
C GLN A 102 -20.56 12.32 -5.31
N ILE A 103 -21.20 11.93 -6.42
CA ILE A 103 -21.82 12.87 -7.36
C ILE A 103 -22.95 13.62 -6.66
N PHE A 104 -23.83 12.90 -5.96
CA PHE A 104 -24.93 13.50 -5.21
C PHE A 104 -24.43 14.47 -4.13
N TRP A 105 -23.36 14.10 -3.41
CA TRP A 105 -22.70 15.02 -2.47
C TRP A 105 -22.24 16.31 -3.14
N GLY A 106 -21.64 16.23 -4.33
CA GLY A 106 -21.22 17.39 -5.09
C GLY A 106 -22.39 18.27 -5.54
N ILE A 107 -23.50 17.67 -5.97
CA ILE A 107 -24.72 18.39 -6.34
C ILE A 107 -25.29 19.14 -5.13
N LEU A 108 -25.35 18.48 -3.96
CA LEU A 108 -25.78 19.13 -2.71
C LEU A 108 -24.87 20.32 -2.35
N SER A 109 -23.54 20.18 -2.47
CA SER A 109 -22.60 21.29 -2.25
C SER A 109 -22.87 22.47 -3.19
N ILE A 110 -23.03 22.22 -4.49
CA ILE A 110 -23.31 23.27 -5.48
C ILE A 110 -24.65 23.95 -5.20
N SER A 111 -25.69 23.17 -4.89
CA SER A 111 -27.00 23.71 -4.50
C SER A 111 -26.90 24.58 -3.24
N TYR A 112 -26.12 24.13 -2.24
CA TYR A 112 -25.88 24.90 -1.02
C TYR A 112 -25.21 26.25 -1.33
N TYR A 113 -24.20 26.29 -2.20
CA TYR A 113 -23.55 27.56 -2.58
C TYR A 113 -24.52 28.49 -3.32
N GLY A 114 -25.39 27.96 -4.17
CA GLY A 114 -26.46 28.74 -4.81
C GLY A 114 -27.43 29.35 -3.78
N CYS A 115 -27.87 28.57 -2.80
CA CYS A 115 -28.71 29.04 -1.70
C CYS A 115 -27.98 30.08 -0.83
N LEU A 116 -26.68 29.88 -0.55
CA LEU A 116 -25.85 30.82 0.21
C LEU A 116 -25.72 32.16 -0.49
N MET A 117 -25.46 32.14 -1.81
CA MET A 117 -25.44 33.34 -2.64
C MET A 117 -26.78 34.09 -2.57
N TYR A 118 -27.90 33.38 -2.75
CA TYR A 118 -29.23 33.98 -2.70
C TYR A 118 -29.56 34.55 -1.31
N PHE A 119 -29.16 33.86 -0.25
CA PHE A 119 -29.32 34.31 1.14
C PHE A 119 -28.52 35.59 1.41
N LEU A 120 -27.25 35.63 1.00
CA LEU A 120 -26.38 36.80 1.19
C LEU A 120 -26.86 38.05 0.43
N GLU A 121 -27.67 37.89 -0.61
CA GLU A 121 -28.23 39.01 -1.39
C GLU A 121 -29.59 39.48 -0.86
N ASN A 122 -30.47 38.55 -0.51
CA ASN A 122 -31.88 38.87 -0.23
C ASN A 122 -32.26 38.79 1.24
N ASN A 123 -31.44 38.18 2.12
CA ASN A 123 -31.72 37.91 3.54
C ASN A 123 -33.01 37.10 3.84
N ASP A 124 -33.88 36.86 2.86
CA ASP A 124 -35.20 36.24 3.05
C ASP A 124 -35.19 34.70 2.97
N PHE A 125 -34.03 34.09 2.76
CA PHE A 125 -33.93 32.65 2.53
C PHE A 125 -33.49 31.88 3.78
N PRO A 126 -34.25 30.86 4.22
CA PRO A 126 -33.88 30.05 5.36
C PRO A 126 -32.74 29.07 5.03
N ILE A 127 -31.50 29.57 5.04
CA ILE A 127 -30.28 28.82 4.70
C ILE A 127 -30.01 27.62 5.62
N GLN A 128 -30.66 27.56 6.79
CA GLN A 128 -30.57 26.43 7.72
C GLN A 128 -31.05 25.11 7.10
N TYR A 129 -32.02 25.12 6.18
CA TYR A 129 -32.56 23.87 5.63
C TYR A 129 -31.60 23.15 4.65
N PRO A 130 -31.00 23.82 3.65
CA PRO A 130 -30.03 23.17 2.78
C PRO A 130 -28.83 22.59 3.54
N ILE A 131 -28.27 23.32 4.51
CA ILE A 131 -27.12 22.83 5.26
C ILE A 131 -27.48 21.66 6.19
N LEU A 132 -28.67 21.66 6.79
CA LEU A 132 -29.16 20.55 7.60
C LEU A 132 -29.36 19.29 6.74
N MET A 133 -29.94 19.42 5.55
CA MET A 133 -30.07 18.31 4.60
C MET A 133 -28.70 17.74 4.21
N HIS A 134 -27.72 18.61 3.97
CA HIS A 134 -26.34 18.20 3.67
C HIS A 134 -25.69 17.46 4.84
N LEU A 135 -25.91 17.93 6.07
CA LEU A 135 -25.43 17.28 7.29
C LEU A 135 -26.06 15.89 7.47
N ILE A 136 -27.37 15.77 7.37
CA ILE A 136 -28.08 14.48 7.48
C ILE A 136 -27.59 13.49 6.42
N PHE A 137 -27.44 13.95 5.18
CA PHE A 137 -26.92 13.13 4.09
C PHE A 137 -25.50 12.62 4.38
N THR A 138 -24.60 13.51 4.82
CA THR A 138 -23.22 13.11 5.12
C THR A 138 -23.08 12.25 6.36
N LEU A 139 -23.91 12.47 7.38
CA LEU A 139 -23.97 11.58 8.55
C LEU A 139 -24.44 10.19 8.14
N THR A 140 -25.50 10.10 7.32
CA THR A 140 -26.00 8.82 6.80
C THR A 140 -24.92 8.10 6.00
N TRP A 141 -24.23 8.83 5.12
CA TRP A 141 -23.11 8.27 4.35
C TRP A 141 -21.95 7.81 5.25
N PHE A 142 -21.61 8.57 6.28
CA PHE A 142 -20.58 8.20 7.26
C PHE A 142 -20.94 6.89 7.96
N VAL A 143 -22.17 6.74 8.45
CA VAL A 143 -22.66 5.52 9.11
C VAL A 143 -22.59 4.32 8.16
N LEU A 144 -23.00 4.47 6.89
CA LEU A 144 -22.93 3.40 5.89
C LEU A 144 -21.49 2.95 5.61
N VAL A 145 -20.57 3.91 5.45
CA VAL A 145 -19.14 3.62 5.20
C VAL A 145 -18.49 2.99 6.42
N LEU A 146 -18.82 3.45 7.62
CA LEU A 146 -18.33 2.91 8.88
C LEU A 146 -18.83 1.48 9.10
N HIS A 147 -20.11 1.21 8.84
CA HIS A 147 -20.66 -0.15 8.89
C HIS A 147 -19.96 -1.08 7.90
N ASN A 148 -19.72 -0.62 6.67
CA ASN A 148 -18.99 -1.40 5.66
C ASN A 148 -17.52 -1.65 6.06
N TYR A 149 -16.88 -0.67 6.71
CA TYR A 149 -15.52 -0.84 7.26
C TYR A 149 -15.48 -1.92 8.34
N PHE A 150 -16.40 -1.90 9.30
CA PHE A 150 -16.47 -2.93 10.35
C PHE A 150 -16.77 -4.32 9.78
N LYS A 151 -17.57 -4.41 8.70
CA LYS A 151 -17.89 -5.68 8.03
C LYS A 151 -16.70 -6.29 7.29
N ASN A 152 -15.95 -5.49 6.53
CA ASN A 152 -14.92 -6.01 5.61
C ASN A 152 -13.48 -5.87 6.13
N LYS A 153 -13.22 -5.03 7.14
CA LYS A 153 -11.88 -4.73 7.71
C LYS A 153 -10.78 -4.46 6.66
N ASN A 154 -11.15 -3.85 5.54
CA ASN A 154 -10.22 -3.54 4.45
C ASN A 154 -9.58 -2.16 4.66
N GLU A 155 -8.28 -2.04 4.45
CA GLU A 155 -7.54 -0.77 4.50
C GLU A 155 -8.16 0.32 3.59
N LYS A 156 -8.60 -0.06 2.38
CA LYS A 156 -9.27 0.89 1.45
C LYS A 156 -10.55 1.47 2.04
N SER A 157 -11.26 0.68 2.84
CA SER A 157 -12.46 1.13 3.55
C SER A 157 -12.10 2.13 4.65
N PHE A 158 -10.96 1.97 5.33
CA PHE A 158 -10.50 2.94 6.33
C PHE A 158 -10.23 4.32 5.74
N THR A 159 -9.52 4.41 4.61
CA THR A 159 -9.27 5.69 3.93
C THR A 159 -10.58 6.37 3.52
N LEU A 160 -11.58 5.59 3.10
CA LEU A 160 -12.92 6.10 2.78
C LEU A 160 -13.63 6.63 4.04
N VAL A 161 -13.60 5.90 5.16
CA VAL A 161 -14.15 6.37 6.45
C VAL A 161 -13.55 7.71 6.83
N LEU A 162 -12.21 7.83 6.80
CA LEU A 162 -11.51 9.07 7.15
C LEU A 162 -11.91 10.23 6.22
N THR A 163 -12.06 9.96 4.92
CA THR A 163 -12.49 10.97 3.94
C THR A 163 -13.90 11.48 4.23
N VAL A 164 -14.84 10.59 4.54
CA VAL A 164 -16.23 10.98 4.84
C VAL A 164 -16.31 11.67 6.20
N LEU A 165 -15.54 11.23 7.19
CA LEU A 165 -15.44 11.88 8.49
C LEU A 165 -14.95 13.33 8.37
N PHE A 166 -13.92 13.57 7.55
CA PHE A 166 -13.45 14.93 7.30
C PHE A 166 -14.52 15.81 6.65
N ARG A 167 -15.27 15.28 5.66
CA ARG A 167 -16.40 15.99 5.04
C ARG A 167 -17.50 16.31 6.05
N PHE A 168 -17.80 15.39 6.95
CA PHE A 168 -18.77 15.59 8.02
C PHE A 168 -18.35 16.77 8.91
N PHE A 169 -17.09 16.83 9.36
CA PHE A 169 -16.61 17.95 10.16
C PHE A 169 -16.64 19.29 9.41
N LEU A 170 -16.35 19.30 8.10
CA LEU A 170 -16.47 20.50 7.29
C LEU A 170 -17.91 21.01 7.22
N ILE A 171 -18.89 20.12 7.02
CA ILE A 171 -20.31 20.51 6.96
C ILE A 171 -20.81 20.95 8.33
N LEU A 172 -20.36 20.29 9.41
CA LEU A 172 -20.67 20.70 10.78
C LEU A 172 -20.13 22.12 11.06
N GLN A 173 -18.91 22.43 10.61
CA GLN A 173 -18.33 23.77 10.70
C GLN A 173 -19.14 24.80 9.90
N LEU A 174 -19.59 24.47 8.69
CA LEU A 174 -20.47 25.32 7.89
C LEU A 174 -21.83 25.56 8.55
N MET A 175 -22.39 24.54 9.20
CA MET A 175 -23.64 24.69 9.96
C MET A 175 -23.48 25.68 11.11
N LEU A 176 -22.40 25.61 11.89
CA LEU A 176 -22.15 26.57 12.97
C LEU A 176 -22.01 28.01 12.45
N ILE A 177 -21.38 28.20 11.29
CA ILE A 177 -21.27 29.50 10.62
C ILE A 177 -22.67 30.01 10.23
N ASN A 178 -23.51 29.16 9.63
CA ASN A 178 -24.86 29.56 9.23
C ASN A 178 -25.74 29.89 10.45
N LEU A 179 -25.66 29.09 11.53
CA LEU A 179 -26.40 29.38 12.76
C LEU A 179 -25.96 30.72 13.37
N LYS A 180 -24.67 31.06 13.30
CA LYS A 180 -24.18 32.37 13.70
C LYS A 180 -24.72 33.48 12.79
N GLN A 181 -24.76 33.24 11.49
CA GLN A 181 -25.18 34.24 10.50
C GLN A 181 -26.68 34.57 10.59
N ILE A 182 -27.53 33.62 11.03
CA ILE A 182 -28.96 33.84 11.29
C ILE A 182 -29.19 34.36 12.73
N GLU A 183 -28.13 34.67 13.48
CA GLU A 183 -28.23 35.17 14.87
C GLU A 183 -28.94 34.20 15.83
N TRP A 184 -28.93 32.89 15.55
CA TRP A 184 -29.47 31.88 16.48
C TRP A 184 -28.49 31.56 17.61
N ILE A 185 -27.21 31.90 17.43
CA ILE A 185 -26.13 31.65 18.38
C ILE A 185 -25.32 32.95 18.60
N ASP A 186 -25.24 33.40 19.85
CA ASP A 186 -24.53 34.63 20.22
C ASP A 186 -23.03 34.43 20.49
N TRP A 187 -22.48 33.27 20.18
CA TRP A 187 -21.08 32.97 20.42
C TRP A 187 -20.15 33.87 19.60
N GLN A 188 -18.97 34.15 20.14
CA GLN A 188 -17.91 34.86 19.41
C GLN A 188 -17.38 34.00 18.25
N TRP A 189 -16.91 34.65 17.18
CA TRP A 189 -16.39 33.98 15.98
C TRP A 189 -15.28 32.96 16.27
N ILE A 190 -14.44 33.21 17.28
CA ILE A 190 -13.39 32.26 17.68
C ILE A 190 -13.96 30.89 18.07
N TYR A 191 -15.11 30.87 18.76
CA TYR A 191 -15.80 29.64 19.17
C TYR A 191 -16.55 29.00 18.01
N ILE A 192 -17.10 29.80 17.10
CA ILE A 192 -17.76 29.29 15.88
C ILE A 192 -16.76 28.50 15.04
N PHE A 193 -15.51 28.96 14.92
CA PHE A 193 -14.44 28.27 14.17
C PHE A 193 -13.70 27.16 14.95
N THR A 194 -14.21 26.70 16.10
CA THR A 194 -13.49 25.73 16.96
C THR A 194 -13.09 24.45 16.22
N ILE A 195 -13.95 23.88 15.37
CA ILE A 195 -13.65 22.65 14.62
C ILE A 195 -12.47 22.88 13.67
N LEU A 196 -12.47 24.02 12.97
CA LEU A 196 -11.37 24.42 12.09
C LEU A 196 -10.08 24.63 12.89
N TRP A 197 -10.14 25.30 14.05
CA TRP A 197 -8.95 25.54 14.89
C TRP A 197 -8.33 24.24 15.41
N ILE A 198 -9.16 23.28 15.85
CA ILE A 198 -8.67 21.96 16.26
C ILE A 198 -7.97 21.26 15.08
N PHE A 199 -8.54 21.31 13.89
CA PHE A 199 -7.94 20.71 12.71
C PHE A 199 -6.60 21.38 12.33
N LEU A 200 -6.55 22.72 12.34
CA LEU A 200 -5.32 23.47 12.07
C LEU A 200 -4.25 23.18 13.13
N ALA A 201 -4.62 23.12 14.41
CA ALA A 201 -3.71 22.78 15.50
C ALA A 201 -3.11 21.38 15.34
N LEU A 202 -3.92 20.37 14.97
CA LEU A 202 -3.44 19.02 14.69
C LEU A 202 -2.43 19.00 13.53
N ILE A 203 -2.71 19.71 12.44
CA ILE A 203 -1.76 19.78 11.31
C ILE A 203 -0.48 20.53 11.72
N CYS A 204 -0.58 21.59 12.52
CA CYS A 204 0.62 22.27 13.06
C CYS A 204 1.48 21.32 13.91
N ILE A 205 0.88 20.43 14.70
CA ILE A 205 1.64 19.39 15.43
C ILE A 205 2.35 18.46 14.45
N PHE A 206 1.65 17.95 13.42
CA PHE A 206 2.28 17.13 12.38
C PHE A 206 3.40 17.86 11.65
N GLN A 207 3.24 19.16 11.40
CA GLN A 207 4.27 19.99 10.79
C GLN A 207 5.52 20.08 11.67
N ILE A 208 5.38 20.23 12.99
CA ILE A 208 6.54 20.20 13.91
C ILE A 208 7.24 18.84 13.87
N ILE A 209 6.48 17.74 13.80
CA ILE A 209 7.03 16.39 13.67
C ILE A 209 7.82 16.24 12.37
N PHE A 210 7.28 16.73 11.24
CA PHE A 210 7.99 16.70 9.96
C PHE A 210 9.22 17.60 9.95
N LEU A 211 9.18 18.74 10.65
CA LEU A 211 10.34 19.62 10.78
C LEU A 211 11.45 18.95 11.58
N PHE A 212 11.09 18.25 12.66
CA PHE A 212 12.04 17.48 13.45
C PHE A 212 12.68 16.34 12.63
N ASP A 213 11.88 15.57 11.87
CA ASP A 213 12.39 14.55 10.93
C ASP A 213 13.37 15.16 9.91
N PHE A 214 13.04 16.33 9.35
CA PHE A 214 13.92 17.06 8.45
C PHE A 214 15.26 17.41 9.11
N ILE A 215 15.24 17.95 10.34
CA ILE A 215 16.45 18.33 11.09
C ILE A 215 17.30 17.08 11.40
N CYS A 216 16.69 15.97 11.80
CA CYS A 216 17.40 14.71 12.04
C CYS A 216 18.12 14.22 10.77
N LYS A 217 17.42 14.19 9.63
CA LYS A 217 18.01 13.79 8.35
C LYS A 217 19.11 14.75 7.89
N ALA A 218 18.91 16.06 8.07
CA ALA A 218 19.94 17.06 7.77
C ALA A 218 21.19 16.86 8.64
N THR A 219 21.01 16.54 9.91
CA THR A 219 22.13 16.21 10.83
C THR A 219 22.83 14.92 10.39
N GLN A 220 22.09 13.90 9.99
CA GLN A 220 22.64 12.65 9.46
C GLN A 220 23.48 12.89 8.20
N LEU A 221 23.03 13.77 7.29
CA LEU A 221 23.79 14.13 6.09
C LEU A 221 25.15 14.78 6.42
N LEU A 222 25.22 15.58 7.48
CA LEU A 222 26.47 16.21 7.92
C LEU A 222 27.46 15.18 8.52
N GLN A 223 26.94 14.07 9.06
CA GLN A 223 27.75 13.01 9.67
C GLN A 223 28.20 11.94 8.66
N GLU A 224 27.41 11.70 7.61
CA GLU A 224 27.67 10.64 6.64
C GLU A 224 28.90 10.95 5.77
N ARG A 225 29.89 10.05 5.81
CA ARG A 225 31.12 10.17 5.01
C ARG A 225 31.05 9.42 3.68
N ASP A 226 30.22 8.38 3.58
CA ASP A 226 30.10 7.58 2.38
C ASP A 226 29.33 8.35 1.29
N PRO A 227 29.91 8.59 0.10
CA PRO A 227 29.25 9.31 -0.98
C PRO A 227 27.95 8.65 -1.45
N ILE A 228 27.85 7.31 -1.40
CA ILE A 228 26.68 6.59 -1.90
C ILE A 228 25.49 6.81 -0.95
N ASN A 229 25.70 6.63 0.36
CA ASN A 229 24.68 6.89 1.36
C ASN A 229 24.29 8.37 1.39
N ARG A 230 25.27 9.26 1.16
CA ARG A 230 25.04 10.70 1.14
C ARG A 230 24.05 11.12 0.06
N GLU A 231 24.10 10.52 -1.13
CA GLU A 231 23.13 10.81 -2.20
C GLU A 231 21.71 10.37 -1.81
N ALA A 232 21.57 9.16 -1.25
CA ALA A 232 20.28 8.66 -0.78
C ALA A 232 19.68 9.53 0.34
N ILE A 233 20.50 9.94 1.31
CA ILE A 233 20.07 10.84 2.39
C ILE A 233 19.68 12.22 1.82
N ASN A 234 20.42 12.73 0.84
CA ASN A 234 20.09 14.01 0.20
C ASN A 234 18.70 13.96 -0.48
N GLN A 235 18.37 12.87 -1.16
CA GLN A 235 17.03 12.67 -1.74
C GLN A 235 15.94 12.67 -0.65
N GLN A 236 16.20 12.05 0.51
CA GLN A 236 15.26 12.06 1.64
C GLN A 236 15.09 13.46 2.26
N ILE A 237 16.15 14.27 2.32
CA ILE A 237 16.08 15.65 2.80
C ILE A 237 15.25 16.51 1.87
N ILE A 238 15.46 16.40 0.55
CA ILE A 238 14.66 17.10 -0.46
C ILE A 238 13.17 16.71 -0.32
N GLY A 239 12.89 15.42 -0.19
CA GLY A 239 11.52 14.92 0.03
C GLY A 239 10.91 15.42 1.35
N SER A 240 11.67 15.41 2.44
CA SER A 240 11.21 15.87 3.76
C SER A 240 10.95 17.38 3.78
N LEU A 241 11.81 18.18 3.13
CA LEU A 241 11.57 19.61 2.96
C LEU A 241 10.32 19.88 2.11
N TRP A 242 10.11 19.12 1.03
CA TRP A 242 8.91 19.23 0.21
C TRP A 242 7.61 18.91 0.99
N ILE A 243 7.63 17.86 1.83
CA ILE A 243 6.50 17.53 2.71
C ILE A 243 6.25 18.64 3.73
N ASN A 244 7.31 19.22 4.32
CA ASN A 244 7.19 20.35 5.24
C ASN A 244 6.59 21.59 4.57
N LEU A 245 7.05 21.90 3.36
CA LEU A 245 6.43 22.95 2.55
C LEU A 245 4.95 22.62 2.34
N LEU A 246 4.60 21.44 1.83
CA LEU A 246 3.21 21.03 1.63
C LEU A 246 2.36 21.15 2.90
N ALA A 247 2.90 20.76 4.06
CA ALA A 247 2.21 20.93 5.34
C ALA A 247 1.99 22.41 5.66
N LEU A 248 3.01 23.26 5.52
CA LEU A 248 2.91 24.71 5.72
C LEU A 248 1.87 25.37 4.79
N CYS A 249 1.72 24.87 3.55
CA CYS A 249 0.68 25.30 2.64
C CYS A 249 -0.72 25.03 3.21
N ILE A 250 -0.93 23.84 3.78
CA ILE A 250 -2.26 23.36 4.21
C ILE A 250 -2.63 23.90 5.60
N SER A 251 -1.67 24.11 6.50
CA SER A 251 -1.93 24.63 7.85
C SER A 251 -1.53 26.09 8.01
N GLY A 252 -0.28 26.43 7.73
CA GLY A 252 0.31 27.72 8.11
C GLY A 252 -0.38 28.90 7.44
N LEU A 253 -0.53 28.86 6.11
CA LEU A 253 -1.15 29.95 5.36
C LEU A 253 -2.65 30.13 5.70
N PRO A 254 -3.48 29.07 5.75
CA PRO A 254 -4.86 29.19 6.21
C PRO A 254 -4.98 29.68 7.64
N THR A 255 -4.13 29.21 8.56
CA THR A 255 -4.11 29.68 9.95
C THR A 255 -3.84 31.18 10.00
N PHE A 256 -2.83 31.65 9.27
CA PHE A 256 -2.52 33.08 9.20
C PHE A 256 -3.68 33.88 8.59
N SER A 257 -4.25 33.42 7.47
CA SER A 257 -5.41 34.06 6.84
C SER A 257 -6.62 34.13 7.78
N MET A 258 -6.90 33.05 8.52
CA MET A 258 -8.01 32.99 9.48
C MET A 258 -7.78 33.88 10.71
N ILE A 259 -6.54 34.00 11.19
CA ILE A 259 -6.18 34.95 12.25
C ILE A 259 -6.41 36.39 11.76
N CYS A 260 -5.91 36.74 10.57
CA CYS A 260 -6.14 38.06 9.98
C CYS A 260 -7.64 38.36 9.81
N TYR A 261 -8.42 37.38 9.34
CA TYR A 261 -9.87 37.51 9.22
C TYR A 261 -10.57 37.71 10.57
N THR A 262 -10.20 36.93 11.58
CA THR A 262 -10.75 37.05 12.94
C THR A 262 -10.43 38.42 13.54
N ILE A 263 -9.20 38.92 13.33
CA ILE A 263 -8.80 40.27 13.76
C ILE A 263 -9.65 41.31 13.04
N LYS A 264 -9.80 41.24 11.70
CA LYS A 264 -10.66 42.17 10.94
C LYS A 264 -12.09 42.19 11.48
N LEU A 265 -12.67 41.01 11.73
CA LEU A 265 -14.03 40.91 12.29
C LEU A 265 -14.13 41.53 13.70
N SER A 266 -13.08 41.43 14.51
CA SER A 266 -13.08 41.96 15.89
C SER A 266 -12.78 43.45 16.01
N THR A 267 -11.88 44.00 15.17
CA THR A 267 -11.40 45.39 15.29
C THR A 267 -11.88 46.30 14.18
N GLY A 268 -12.40 45.74 13.09
CA GLY A 268 -12.75 46.48 11.87
C GLY A 268 -11.54 46.96 11.05
N GLN A 269 -10.30 46.66 11.46
CA GLN A 269 -9.09 47.14 10.77
C GLN A 269 -8.61 46.16 9.69
N ASN A 270 -8.22 46.70 8.52
CA ASN A 270 -7.80 45.93 7.35
C ASN A 270 -6.29 45.65 7.25
N SER A 271 -5.49 46.06 8.24
CA SER A 271 -4.02 46.22 8.09
C SER A 271 -3.25 44.94 7.72
N TYR A 272 -3.72 43.76 8.11
CA TYR A 272 -2.96 42.51 7.94
C TYR A 272 -3.31 41.69 6.68
N ASN A 273 -4.39 42.01 5.96
CA ASN A 273 -4.85 41.16 4.85
C ASN A 273 -3.94 41.24 3.62
N SER A 274 -3.38 42.42 3.33
CA SER A 274 -2.41 42.59 2.23
C SER A 274 -1.14 41.75 2.45
N LEU A 275 -0.70 41.62 3.69
CA LEU A 275 0.43 40.77 4.06
C LEU A 275 0.10 39.28 3.83
N SER A 276 -1.12 38.84 4.16
CA SER A 276 -1.59 37.48 3.91
C SER A 276 -1.59 37.11 2.43
N ILE A 277 -2.04 38.03 1.56
CA ILE A 277 -1.99 37.87 0.09
C ILE A 277 -0.55 37.75 -0.38
N THR A 278 0.30 38.69 0.03
CA THR A 278 1.72 38.74 -0.37
C THR A 278 2.45 37.46 0.03
N LEU A 279 2.24 36.99 1.27
CA LEU A 279 2.84 35.76 1.77
C LEU A 279 2.34 34.54 0.98
N SER A 280 1.05 34.47 0.66
CA SER A 280 0.47 33.36 -0.12
C SER A 280 1.02 33.30 -1.55
N VAL A 281 1.19 34.46 -2.20
CA VAL A 281 1.78 34.55 -3.55
C VAL A 281 3.25 34.15 -3.54
N ILE A 282 4.06 34.71 -2.62
CA ILE A 282 5.48 34.37 -2.50
C ILE A 282 5.65 32.88 -2.22
N TYR A 283 4.89 32.36 -1.25
CA TYR A 283 4.94 30.94 -0.91
C TYR A 283 4.57 30.05 -2.11
N SER A 284 3.53 30.41 -2.86
CA SER A 284 3.11 29.66 -4.05
C SER A 284 4.20 29.61 -5.11
N LEU A 285 4.88 30.74 -5.37
CA LEU A 285 6.01 30.80 -6.30
C LEU A 285 7.17 29.92 -5.82
N VAL A 286 7.55 30.03 -4.54
CA VAL A 286 8.62 29.21 -3.95
C VAL A 286 8.28 27.72 -4.04
N PHE A 287 7.05 27.31 -3.70
CA PHE A 287 6.62 25.91 -3.76
C PHE A 287 6.65 25.36 -5.20
N ILE A 288 6.15 26.13 -6.18
CA ILE A 288 6.15 25.72 -7.59
C ILE A 288 7.57 25.61 -8.13
N VAL A 289 8.42 26.62 -7.90
CA VAL A 289 9.82 26.62 -8.34
C VAL A 289 10.57 25.45 -7.71
N TYR A 290 10.40 25.23 -6.40
CA TYR A 290 11.03 24.12 -5.69
C TYR A 290 10.60 22.76 -6.26
N THR A 291 9.29 22.56 -6.45
CA THR A 291 8.75 21.28 -6.98
C THR A 291 9.21 21.03 -8.42
N MET A 292 9.30 22.06 -9.25
CA MET A 292 9.78 21.94 -10.63
C MET A 292 11.29 21.67 -10.69
N TYR A 293 12.07 22.36 -9.88
CA TYR A 293 13.53 22.20 -9.83
C TYR A 293 13.92 20.79 -9.35
N TYR A 294 13.30 20.30 -8.27
CA TYR A 294 13.60 18.99 -7.69
C TYR A 294 12.72 17.84 -8.19
N ARG A 295 12.05 18.01 -9.35
CA ARG A 295 11.03 17.07 -9.84
C ARG A 295 11.52 15.62 -9.94
N ILE A 296 12.75 15.40 -10.42
CA ILE A 296 13.35 14.06 -10.56
C ILE A 296 13.63 13.44 -9.19
N SER A 297 14.30 14.18 -8.30
CA SER A 297 14.62 13.72 -6.94
C SER A 297 13.35 13.42 -6.14
N LEU A 298 12.31 14.24 -6.27
CA LEU A 298 11.01 14.00 -5.65
C LEU A 298 10.35 12.72 -6.20
N SER A 299 10.47 12.45 -7.50
CA SER A 299 9.95 11.21 -8.09
C SER A 299 10.63 9.98 -7.48
N LEU A 300 11.95 10.02 -7.30
CA LEU A 300 12.70 8.93 -6.64
C LEU A 300 12.29 8.76 -5.18
N PHE A 301 12.13 9.86 -4.45
CA PHE A 301 11.64 9.86 -3.07
C PHE A 301 10.24 9.23 -2.95
N ILE A 302 9.31 9.57 -3.84
CA ILE A 302 7.97 8.97 -3.85
C ILE A 302 8.04 7.47 -4.20
N CYS A 303 8.90 7.06 -5.13
CA CYS A 303 9.13 5.64 -5.43
C CYS A 303 9.65 4.89 -4.18
N GLN A 304 10.58 5.48 -3.42
CA GLN A 304 11.09 4.87 -2.17
C GLN A 304 9.97 4.68 -1.13
N ILE A 305 9.10 5.68 -0.93
CA ILE A 305 7.95 5.57 -0.02
C ILE A 305 6.99 4.46 -0.49
N GLN A 306 6.74 4.35 -1.79
CA GLN A 306 5.87 3.31 -2.36
C GLN A 306 6.48 1.91 -2.20
N GLN A 307 7.79 1.78 -2.41
CA GLN A 307 8.49 0.51 -2.30
C GLN A 307 8.47 0.00 -0.85
N GLN A 308 8.68 0.88 0.14
CA GLN A 308 8.56 0.52 1.56
C GLN A 308 7.18 -0.06 1.89
N ARG A 309 6.10 0.55 1.38
CA ARG A 309 4.73 0.01 1.57
C ARG A 309 4.50 -1.33 0.85
N GLY A 310 5.16 -1.56 -0.29
CA GLY A 310 5.03 -2.81 -1.03
C GLY A 310 5.71 -3.99 -0.35
N ILE A 311 6.84 -3.74 0.32
CA ILE A 311 7.59 -4.77 1.05
C ILE A 311 6.75 -5.33 2.20
N ASP A 312 6.10 -4.47 2.98
CA ASP A 312 5.26 -4.90 4.11
C ASP A 312 4.10 -5.80 3.66
N ASN A 313 3.48 -5.49 2.51
CA ASN A 313 2.39 -6.28 1.96
C ASN A 313 2.84 -7.66 1.43
N ASN A 314 4.05 -7.75 0.88
CA ASN A 314 4.57 -9.01 0.32
C ASN A 314 5.16 -9.94 1.39
N ILE A 315 5.75 -9.40 2.47
CA ILE A 315 6.29 -10.20 3.57
C ILE A 315 5.19 -11.06 4.22
N GLY A 316 3.97 -10.52 4.35
CA GLY A 316 2.83 -11.26 4.90
C GLY A 316 2.31 -12.40 4.02
N VAL A 317 2.46 -12.31 2.69
CA VAL A 317 1.97 -13.34 1.75
C VAL A 317 3.00 -14.45 1.54
N ASN A 318 4.30 -14.12 1.61
CA ASN A 318 5.36 -15.10 1.42
C ASN A 318 5.72 -15.90 2.66
N THR A 319 5.45 -15.43 3.89
CA THR A 319 5.71 -16.24 5.10
C THR A 319 4.84 -17.49 5.16
N ASP A 320 3.57 -17.40 4.75
CA ASP A 320 2.66 -18.55 4.70
C ASP A 320 3.00 -19.54 3.56
N ASN A 321 3.50 -19.03 2.43
CA ASN A 321 3.90 -19.88 1.30
C ASN A 321 5.30 -20.47 1.48
N GLN A 322 6.26 -19.74 2.04
CA GLN A 322 7.61 -20.26 2.29
C GLN A 322 7.63 -21.32 3.40
N GLN A 323 6.75 -21.25 4.40
CA GLN A 323 6.57 -22.36 5.34
C GLN A 323 6.02 -23.62 4.68
N ARG A 324 5.23 -23.51 3.60
CA ARG A 324 4.77 -24.68 2.83
C ARG A 324 5.82 -25.23 1.87
N TYR A 325 6.67 -24.39 1.28
CA TYR A 325 7.72 -24.84 0.36
C TYR A 325 8.97 -25.41 1.05
N GLN A 326 9.23 -25.11 2.33
CA GLN A 326 10.36 -25.69 3.07
C GLN A 326 10.11 -27.10 3.63
N LEU A 327 8.87 -27.62 3.59
CA LEU A 327 8.55 -28.95 4.09
C LEU A 327 8.63 -30.07 3.04
N ASN A 328 8.81 -29.75 1.74
CA ASN A 328 8.70 -30.74 0.65
C ASN A 328 9.89 -30.77 -0.33
N SER A 329 11.13 -30.48 0.09
CA SER A 329 12.31 -30.70 -0.75
C SER A 329 13.23 -31.81 -0.23
N PRO A 330 13.09 -33.05 -0.73
CA PRO A 330 14.16 -34.02 -0.68
C PRO A 330 15.08 -33.78 -1.88
N SER A 331 16.34 -33.40 -1.67
CA SER A 331 17.47 -33.97 -2.43
C SER A 331 18.79 -33.26 -2.11
N SER A 332 19.71 -34.10 -1.67
CA SER A 332 21.15 -33.96 -1.69
C SER A 332 21.71 -33.66 -3.09
N LYS A 333 22.58 -32.64 -3.17
CA LYS A 333 23.83 -32.56 -3.97
C LYS A 333 24.09 -31.13 -4.46
N HIS A 334 24.35 -30.22 -3.52
CA HIS A 334 25.23 -29.07 -3.80
C HIS A 334 25.86 -28.55 -2.51
N LYS A 335 26.57 -29.45 -1.81
CA LYS A 335 27.56 -29.06 -0.81
C LYS A 335 28.83 -28.74 -1.57
N ASN A 336 29.30 -27.48 -1.58
CA ASN A 336 30.73 -27.11 -1.48
C ASN A 336 31.08 -25.62 -1.66
N HIS A 337 30.14 -24.65 -1.65
CA HIS A 337 30.55 -23.24 -1.75
C HIS A 337 30.04 -22.27 -0.66
N LEU A 338 29.55 -22.78 0.48
CA LEU A 338 28.98 -21.96 1.55
C LEU A 338 29.55 -22.28 2.95
N ILE A 339 30.87 -22.41 3.05
CA ILE A 339 31.59 -22.63 4.33
C ILE A 339 32.28 -21.34 4.82
N LYS A 340 31.63 -20.16 4.73
CA LYS A 340 32.23 -18.93 5.31
C LYS A 340 31.39 -18.10 6.27
N SER A 341 30.22 -18.57 6.73
CA SER A 341 29.44 -17.81 7.73
C SER A 341 28.74 -18.64 8.80
N LYS A 342 29.10 -19.93 8.98
CA LYS A 342 28.40 -20.86 9.89
C LYS A 342 28.56 -20.54 11.39
N GLU A 343 29.54 -19.72 11.77
CA GLU A 343 29.79 -19.41 13.19
C GLU A 343 28.88 -18.31 13.76
N GLN A 344 28.24 -17.48 12.94
CA GLN A 344 27.37 -16.40 13.44
C GLN A 344 25.90 -16.81 13.66
N ILE A 345 25.46 -17.97 13.16
CA ILE A 345 24.03 -18.38 13.20
C ILE A 345 23.73 -19.32 14.37
N LEU A 346 24.74 -19.92 15.00
CA LEU A 346 24.57 -20.95 16.03
C LEU A 346 24.31 -20.43 17.45
N THR A 347 24.30 -19.11 17.69
CA THR A 347 24.16 -18.55 19.05
C THR A 347 22.72 -18.26 19.48
N GLN A 348 21.70 -18.46 18.63
CA GLN A 348 20.31 -18.11 18.99
C GLN A 348 19.25 -19.17 18.59
N LEU A 349 19.54 -20.47 18.71
CA LEU A 349 18.48 -21.48 18.63
C LEU A 349 18.05 -21.96 20.03
N PRO A 350 16.77 -21.82 20.42
CA PRO A 350 16.26 -22.31 21.70
C PRO A 350 16.37 -23.84 21.77
N GLN A 351 17.01 -24.35 22.82
CA GLN A 351 17.28 -25.79 23.04
C GLN A 351 16.03 -26.69 23.08
N TYR A 352 14.83 -26.11 23.19
CA TYR A 352 13.56 -26.85 23.22
C TYR A 352 13.21 -27.50 21.86
N LEU A 353 13.69 -26.96 20.73
CA LEU A 353 13.39 -27.49 19.39
C LEU A 353 14.20 -28.74 19.01
N ILE A 354 15.23 -29.09 19.77
CA ILE A 354 16.10 -30.24 19.49
C ILE A 354 15.46 -31.57 19.94
N ARG A 355 14.42 -31.53 20.79
CA ARG A 355 13.83 -32.73 21.40
C ARG A 355 12.68 -33.39 20.64
N LEU A 356 12.10 -32.74 19.62
CA LEU A 356 10.91 -33.24 18.91
C LEU A 356 11.21 -34.00 17.61
N SER A 357 12.43 -33.96 17.08
CA SER A 357 12.78 -34.62 15.80
C SER A 357 13.51 -35.96 15.93
N GLN A 358 13.83 -36.41 17.14
CA GLN A 358 14.62 -37.63 17.37
C GLN A 358 13.80 -38.94 17.41
N THR A 359 12.46 -38.88 17.30
CA THR A 359 11.59 -40.06 17.35
C THR A 359 11.10 -40.58 16.00
N TYR A 360 11.35 -39.86 14.89
CA TYR A 360 10.82 -40.24 13.55
C TYR A 360 11.88 -40.49 12.48
N PHE A 361 13.15 -40.20 12.73
CA PHE A 361 14.24 -40.49 11.79
C PHE A 361 15.28 -41.36 12.48
N LEU A 362 15.19 -42.67 12.28
CA LEU A 362 16.33 -43.56 12.46
C LEU A 362 17.23 -43.36 11.22
N PRO A 363 18.46 -42.84 11.36
CA PRO A 363 19.39 -42.81 10.24
C PRO A 363 19.67 -44.25 9.81
N ALA A 364 19.68 -44.50 8.50
CA ALA A 364 20.19 -45.75 7.96
C ALA A 364 21.65 -45.90 8.43
N ILE A 365 21.91 -46.90 9.27
CA ILE A 365 23.25 -47.24 9.73
C ILE A 365 23.86 -48.11 8.64
N ASP A 366 24.90 -47.61 7.98
CA ASP A 366 25.77 -48.45 7.14
C ASP A 366 26.48 -49.49 8.01
N ASN A 367 26.39 -50.75 7.60
CA ASN A 367 26.72 -51.94 8.41
C ASN A 367 28.22 -52.16 8.69
N ASP A 368 29.12 -51.28 8.23
CA ASP A 368 30.55 -51.62 8.19
C ASP A 368 31.37 -51.16 9.41
N ASN A 369 30.78 -50.53 10.44
CA ASN A 369 31.52 -50.09 11.64
C ASN A 369 30.79 -50.32 12.98
N LEU A 370 30.09 -51.45 13.13
CA LEU A 370 29.27 -51.78 14.31
C LEU A 370 30.01 -52.19 15.63
N PRO A 371 31.34 -52.46 15.72
CA PRO A 371 31.93 -52.84 17.00
C PRO A 371 32.33 -51.69 17.95
N GLN A 372 32.55 -50.46 17.49
CA GLN A 372 33.14 -49.40 18.33
C GLN A 372 32.14 -48.43 19.00
N LEU A 373 30.87 -48.40 18.58
CA LEU A 373 29.88 -47.46 19.15
C LEU A 373 29.14 -47.98 20.40
N LYS A 374 29.24 -49.29 20.70
CA LYS A 374 28.51 -49.91 21.84
C LYS A 374 29.15 -49.66 23.21
N GLN A 375 30.41 -49.23 23.30
CA GLN A 375 31.06 -48.98 24.60
C GLN A 375 30.84 -47.57 25.17
N SER A 376 30.57 -46.57 24.33
CA SER A 376 30.40 -45.18 24.79
C SER A 376 28.96 -44.83 25.25
N GLN A 377 27.95 -45.64 24.87
CA GLN A 377 26.56 -45.42 25.31
C GLN A 377 26.19 -46.11 26.63
N GLN A 378 26.94 -47.12 27.09
CA GLN A 378 26.64 -47.80 28.37
C GLN A 378 27.09 -47.02 29.61
N GLN A 379 28.04 -46.08 29.50
CA GLN A 379 28.48 -45.26 30.65
C GLN A 379 27.58 -44.05 30.95
N GLN A 380 26.75 -43.60 30.00
CA GLN A 380 25.86 -42.45 30.22
C GLN A 380 24.49 -42.82 30.81
N ILE A 381 24.09 -44.10 30.73
CA ILE A 381 22.77 -44.56 31.21
C ILE A 381 22.77 -44.81 32.74
N GLN A 382 23.93 -45.03 33.38
CA GLN A 382 24.00 -45.24 34.83
C GLN A 382 23.97 -43.95 35.68
N GLN A 383 24.18 -42.76 35.11
CA GLN A 383 24.21 -41.51 35.89
C GLN A 383 22.85 -40.78 35.99
N GLN A 384 21.79 -41.24 35.31
CA GLN A 384 20.48 -40.56 35.33
C GLN A 384 19.42 -41.24 36.21
N GLN A 385 19.73 -42.34 36.91
CA GLN A 385 18.76 -43.07 37.72
C GLN A 385 18.64 -42.60 39.19
N HIS A 386 19.36 -41.56 39.64
CA HIS A 386 19.33 -41.13 41.05
C HIS A 386 18.54 -39.87 41.40
N SER A 387 17.86 -39.22 40.46
CA SER A 387 17.14 -37.97 40.77
C SER A 387 15.73 -37.94 40.16
N LYS A 388 14.76 -38.55 40.85
CA LYS A 388 13.37 -38.06 41.01
C LYS A 388 12.50 -39.11 41.70
N LYS A 389 12.40 -38.99 43.03
CA LYS A 389 11.33 -39.58 43.85
C LYS A 389 10.44 -38.46 44.36
N ASN A 390 9.13 -38.74 44.38
CA ASN A 390 8.04 -38.04 45.09
C ASN A 390 7.29 -36.94 44.32
N LYS A 391 6.13 -37.31 43.74
CA LYS A 391 4.80 -37.12 44.36
C LYS A 391 3.68 -37.60 43.41
N THR A 392 3.03 -38.70 43.82
CA THR A 392 1.57 -38.96 43.93
C THR A 392 0.64 -37.77 43.64
N ASP A 393 -0.61 -37.88 43.22
CA ASP A 393 -1.53 -38.89 42.69
C ASP A 393 -2.82 -38.06 42.44
N GLN A 394 -3.55 -38.28 41.34
CA GLN A 394 -5.03 -38.35 41.31
C GLN A 394 -5.60 -38.22 39.88
N GLU A 395 -6.26 -39.31 39.50
CA GLU A 395 -7.55 -39.39 38.80
C GLU A 395 -7.67 -39.01 37.31
N GLN A 396 -7.70 -40.08 36.50
CA GLN A 396 -8.47 -40.25 35.26
C GLN A 396 -10.00 -40.18 35.55
N PRO A 397 -10.96 -40.29 34.58
CA PRO A 397 -10.87 -40.62 33.13
C PRO A 397 -11.76 -39.68 32.24
N LYS A 398 -11.80 -39.67 30.90
CA LYS A 398 -12.23 -40.72 29.95
C LYS A 398 -12.04 -40.23 28.48
N LEU A 399 -11.64 -41.19 27.64
CA LEU A 399 -11.95 -41.43 26.22
C LEU A 399 -12.44 -40.27 25.33
N SER A 400 -11.67 -39.99 24.27
CA SER A 400 -12.25 -39.91 22.92
C SER A 400 -11.29 -40.46 21.87
N ASN A 401 -11.87 -41.20 20.94
CA ASN A 401 -11.24 -41.97 19.88
C ASN A 401 -10.32 -41.12 18.99
N ARG A 402 -9.05 -41.48 18.92
CA ARG A 402 -8.12 -41.01 17.88
C ARG A 402 -7.98 -42.12 16.84
N ILE A 403 -8.79 -42.03 15.80
CA ILE A 403 -8.65 -42.85 14.59
C ILE A 403 -7.31 -42.46 13.95
N SER A 404 -6.42 -43.44 13.81
CA SER A 404 -5.14 -43.36 13.13
C SER A 404 -5.34 -43.15 11.63
N LEU A 405 -5.07 -41.93 11.18
CA LEU A 405 -5.13 -41.45 9.79
C LEU A 405 -3.86 -41.78 8.99
N THR A 406 -3.32 -42.98 9.16
CA THR A 406 -2.13 -43.44 8.42
C THR A 406 -2.47 -44.73 7.71
N GLU A 407 -3.24 -44.59 6.63
CA GLU A 407 -3.41 -45.48 5.48
C GLU A 407 -4.51 -44.90 4.58
N ILE A 408 -4.27 -43.69 4.04
CA ILE A 408 -5.06 -43.18 2.91
C ILE A 408 -4.28 -43.55 1.66
N ASN A 409 -4.85 -44.46 0.88
CA ASN A 409 -4.42 -44.91 -0.44
C ASN A 409 -3.90 -43.76 -1.32
N SER A 410 -2.63 -43.80 -1.70
CA SER A 410 -1.92 -42.80 -2.52
C SER A 410 -2.34 -42.76 -4.00
N ASP A 411 -3.36 -43.53 -4.40
CA ASP A 411 -3.77 -43.65 -5.81
C ASP A 411 -4.88 -42.67 -6.21
N LYS A 412 -5.44 -41.88 -5.28
CA LYS A 412 -6.56 -40.95 -5.56
C LYS A 412 -6.14 -39.52 -5.90
N ASP A 413 -4.88 -39.16 -5.68
CA ASP A 413 -4.40 -37.78 -5.87
C ASP A 413 -3.93 -37.47 -7.31
N THR A 414 -4.05 -38.44 -8.23
CA THR A 414 -3.66 -38.27 -9.65
C THR A 414 -4.84 -37.94 -10.57
N GLN A 415 -6.06 -37.79 -10.06
CA GLN A 415 -7.24 -37.51 -10.88
C GLN A 415 -7.50 -36.01 -11.04
N CYS A 416 -7.94 -35.61 -12.24
CA CYS A 416 -8.37 -34.24 -12.55
C CYS A 416 -9.54 -33.83 -11.65
N PHE A 417 -9.41 -32.73 -10.89
CA PHE A 417 -10.47 -32.29 -9.97
C PHE A 417 -11.73 -31.76 -10.68
N ASN A 418 -11.67 -31.50 -11.99
CA ASN A 418 -12.81 -31.01 -12.76
C ASN A 418 -13.67 -32.16 -13.29
N CYS A 419 -13.05 -33.17 -13.91
CA CYS A 419 -13.80 -34.29 -14.49
C CYS A 419 -13.78 -35.58 -13.67
N TYR A 420 -12.85 -35.73 -12.71
CA TYR A 420 -12.62 -36.94 -11.91
C TYR A 420 -12.46 -38.24 -12.74
N GLN A 421 -12.17 -38.11 -14.05
CA GLN A 421 -12.09 -39.22 -15.00
C GLN A 421 -10.67 -39.43 -15.53
N ASN A 422 -9.96 -38.34 -15.81
CA ASN A 422 -8.65 -38.36 -16.45
C ASN A 422 -7.55 -37.97 -15.47
N GLU A 423 -6.31 -38.37 -15.77
CA GLU A 423 -5.13 -38.02 -14.97
C GLU A 423 -4.84 -36.50 -14.99
N SER A 424 -4.49 -35.94 -13.84
CA SER A 424 -4.14 -34.54 -13.65
C SER A 424 -2.72 -34.24 -14.16
N CYS A 425 -2.61 -34.00 -15.46
CA CYS A 425 -1.33 -33.83 -16.17
C CYS A 425 -1.16 -32.46 -16.85
N ALA A 426 -1.98 -31.45 -16.52
CA ALA A 426 -1.89 -30.11 -17.11
C ALA A 426 -1.63 -29.01 -16.07
N VAL A 427 -0.83 -28.00 -16.45
CA VAL A 427 -0.47 -26.83 -15.64
C VAL A 427 -0.68 -25.55 -16.45
N TYR A 428 -1.27 -24.54 -15.80
CA TYR A 428 -1.43 -23.20 -16.37
C TYR A 428 -0.21 -22.31 -16.10
N MET A 429 0.36 -21.72 -17.16
CA MET A 429 1.46 -20.75 -17.06
C MET A 429 0.95 -19.31 -17.24
N PRO A 430 1.54 -18.32 -16.53
CA PRO A 430 2.70 -18.44 -15.64
C PRO A 430 2.35 -18.79 -14.18
N CYS A 431 1.06 -19.00 -13.86
CA CYS A 431 0.63 -19.10 -12.46
C CYS A 431 1.01 -20.41 -11.75
N GLY A 432 1.33 -21.48 -12.48
CA GLY A 432 1.78 -22.77 -11.95
C GLY A 432 0.69 -23.66 -11.36
N HIS A 433 -0.59 -23.28 -11.43
CA HIS A 433 -1.68 -24.11 -10.93
C HIS A 433 -1.93 -25.31 -11.86
N GLY A 434 -1.90 -26.52 -11.28
CA GLY A 434 -2.21 -27.79 -11.96
C GLY A 434 -3.46 -28.48 -11.42
N GLY A 435 -3.48 -29.81 -11.42
CA GLY A 435 -4.62 -30.60 -10.93
C GLY A 435 -5.71 -30.87 -11.98
N LEU A 436 -5.48 -30.45 -13.23
CA LEU A 436 -6.41 -30.65 -14.34
C LEU A 436 -5.84 -31.66 -15.34
N CYS A 437 -6.71 -32.38 -16.04
CA CYS A 437 -6.30 -33.07 -17.25
C CYS A 437 -6.17 -32.08 -18.41
N VAL A 438 -5.42 -32.47 -19.44
CA VAL A 438 -5.21 -31.66 -20.65
C VAL A 438 -6.53 -31.15 -21.23
N LYS A 439 -7.51 -32.04 -21.43
CA LYS A 439 -8.79 -31.69 -22.07
C LYS A 439 -9.54 -30.58 -21.33
N CYS A 440 -9.72 -30.72 -20.01
CA CYS A 440 -10.40 -29.71 -19.20
C CYS A 440 -9.62 -28.38 -19.17
N ALA A 441 -8.29 -28.46 -19.09
CA ALA A 441 -7.46 -27.27 -19.05
C ALA A 441 -7.52 -26.47 -20.37
N THR A 442 -7.48 -27.16 -21.52
CA THR A 442 -7.56 -26.53 -22.84
C THR A 442 -8.95 -26.00 -23.16
N GLU A 443 -10.02 -26.73 -22.84
CA GLU A 443 -11.41 -26.26 -23.06
C GLU A 443 -11.67 -24.95 -22.30
N TRP A 444 -11.27 -24.89 -21.03
CA TRP A 444 -11.40 -23.67 -20.22
C TRP A 444 -10.52 -22.52 -20.73
N PHE A 445 -9.28 -22.83 -21.14
CA PHE A 445 -8.38 -21.83 -21.72
C PHE A 445 -8.97 -21.20 -22.98
N THR A 446 -9.54 -22.01 -23.89
CA THR A 446 -10.18 -21.52 -25.11
C THR A 446 -11.39 -20.62 -24.81
N GLU A 447 -12.13 -20.87 -23.73
CA GLU A 447 -13.32 -20.07 -23.38
C GLU A 447 -12.98 -18.75 -22.64
N LYS A 448 -12.05 -18.78 -21.69
CA LYS A 448 -11.84 -17.66 -20.75
C LYS A 448 -10.45 -17.03 -20.76
N GLN A 449 -9.43 -17.72 -21.30
CA GLN A 449 -8.02 -17.31 -21.23
C GLN A 449 -7.52 -16.96 -19.79
N GLU A 450 -8.12 -17.55 -18.76
CA GLU A 450 -7.75 -17.36 -17.36
C GLU A 450 -7.64 -18.69 -16.60
N CYS A 451 -6.87 -18.71 -15.52
CA CYS A 451 -6.66 -19.91 -14.72
C CYS A 451 -7.94 -20.27 -13.94
N LEU A 452 -8.40 -21.53 -14.04
CA LEU A 452 -9.60 -22.01 -13.34
C LEU A 452 -9.52 -21.85 -11.80
N ILE A 453 -8.31 -21.86 -11.23
CA ILE A 453 -8.09 -21.78 -9.78
C ILE A 453 -7.94 -20.32 -9.30
N CYS A 454 -7.05 -19.53 -9.93
CA CYS A 454 -6.71 -18.20 -9.43
C CYS A 454 -7.20 -17.03 -10.29
N ARG A 455 -7.85 -17.29 -11.44
CA ARG A 455 -8.39 -16.30 -12.38
C ARG A 455 -7.35 -15.29 -12.91
N LYS A 456 -6.07 -15.63 -12.84
CA LYS A 456 -5.00 -14.86 -13.50
C LYS A 456 -4.99 -15.19 -15.00
N PRO A 457 -4.62 -14.25 -15.87
CA PRO A 457 -4.48 -14.52 -17.30
C PRO A 457 -3.48 -15.67 -17.51
N VAL A 458 -3.83 -16.58 -18.41
CA VAL A 458 -3.01 -17.73 -18.77
C VAL A 458 -2.35 -17.42 -20.12
N GLU A 459 -1.06 -17.68 -20.22
CA GLU A 459 -0.29 -17.52 -21.46
C GLU A 459 -0.12 -18.85 -22.19
N SER A 460 -0.06 -19.97 -21.46
CA SER A 460 0.01 -21.30 -22.07
C SER A 460 -0.47 -22.40 -21.13
N VAL A 461 -0.86 -23.52 -21.74
CA VAL A 461 -1.21 -24.77 -21.05
C VAL A 461 -0.13 -25.82 -21.35
N VAL A 462 0.49 -26.34 -20.31
CA VAL A 462 1.63 -27.26 -20.43
C VAL A 462 1.26 -28.64 -19.91
N LYS A 463 1.57 -29.68 -20.67
CA LYS A 463 1.41 -31.09 -20.26
C LYS A 463 2.65 -31.56 -19.54
N ILE A 464 2.47 -32.18 -18.38
CA ILE A 464 3.55 -32.65 -17.52
C ILE A 464 3.48 -34.17 -17.28
N SER A 465 4.64 -34.82 -17.13
CA SER A 465 4.79 -36.20 -16.64
C SER A 465 5.59 -36.20 -15.35
N GLN A 466 5.23 -37.07 -14.41
CA GLN A 466 6.13 -37.43 -13.31
C GLN A 466 7.22 -38.36 -13.84
N SER A 467 8.47 -38.07 -13.51
CA SER A 467 9.63 -38.95 -13.72
C SER A 467 10.03 -39.61 -12.40
N GLU A 468 10.70 -40.77 -12.47
CA GLU A 468 11.09 -41.65 -11.34
C GLU A 468 11.90 -40.96 -10.21
N GLN A 469 12.34 -39.71 -10.40
CA GLN A 469 13.12 -38.93 -9.44
C GLN A 469 12.37 -37.75 -8.79
N ASN A 470 11.04 -37.80 -8.68
CA ASN A 470 10.21 -36.66 -8.22
C ASN A 470 10.44 -35.37 -9.06
N LYS A 471 10.88 -35.53 -10.30
CA LYS A 471 11.05 -34.43 -11.25
C LYS A 471 9.86 -34.42 -12.19
N VAL A 472 9.33 -33.23 -12.44
CA VAL A 472 8.25 -33.02 -13.39
C VAL A 472 8.87 -32.63 -14.72
N GLN A 473 8.61 -33.42 -15.76
CA GLN A 473 9.08 -33.12 -17.11
C GLN A 473 7.93 -32.53 -17.93
N VAL A 474 8.18 -31.41 -18.59
CA VAL A 474 7.27 -30.86 -19.60
C VAL A 474 7.35 -31.75 -20.83
N ILE A 475 6.23 -32.41 -21.15
CA ILE A 475 6.12 -33.28 -22.32
C ILE A 475 5.75 -32.46 -23.55
N ASP A 476 4.81 -31.52 -23.38
CA ASP A 476 4.19 -30.81 -24.50
C ASP A 476 3.64 -29.43 -24.09
N VAL A 477 3.57 -28.51 -25.04
CA VAL A 477 2.98 -27.17 -24.88
C VAL A 477 1.81 -27.07 -25.84
N LEU A 478 0.60 -27.07 -25.29
CA LEU A 478 -0.60 -27.39 -26.06
C LEU A 478 -1.32 -26.17 -26.64
N ALA A 479 -1.09 -24.98 -26.07
CA ALA A 479 -1.75 -23.75 -26.51
C ALA A 479 -0.93 -22.51 -26.14
N PHE A 480 -0.96 -21.53 -27.06
CA PHE A 480 -0.56 -20.13 -26.89
C PHE A 480 -1.78 -19.24 -27.08
#